data_AF-A0A849MG71-F1
#
_entry.id   AF-A0A849MG71-F1
#
_cell.length_a   1.000
_cell.length_b   1.000
_cell.length_c   1.000
_cell.angle_alpha   90.00
_cell.angle_beta   90.00
_cell.angle_gamma   90.00
#
_symmetry.space_group_name_H-M   'P 1'
#
loop_
_entity.id
_entity.type
_entity.pdbx_description
1 polymer ?
#
loop_
_entity_poly.entity_id
_entity_poly.type
_entity_poly.pdbx_seq_one_letter_code
_entity_poly.pdbx_strand_id
1 'polypeptide(L)'
;MKKRNSGFTLIELVVVIVILGILAATAVPRFANLTDQANLAVAEGVLGAFFSQAVISLGENSGTAQSFATISGLVERTGDATSAVIGGNCAAASNNITVTLNGQVASANISSNLCSD
;
A
#
# COMPACT_ATOMS: atom_id res chain seq x y z
N MET A 1 32.40 28.55 -47.46
CA MET A 1 32.68 27.45 -46.51
C MET A 1 31.49 26.52 -46.48
N LYS A 2 31.63 25.26 -46.93
CA LYS A 2 30.54 24.29 -47.01
C LYS A 2 30.39 23.61 -45.65
N LYS A 3 29.32 23.91 -44.91
CA LYS A 3 29.00 23.21 -43.65
C LYS A 3 28.73 21.74 -43.97
N ARG A 4 29.52 20.83 -43.39
CA ARG A 4 29.25 19.39 -43.45
C ARG A 4 28.13 19.11 -42.46
N ASN A 5 26.95 18.75 -42.95
CA ASN A 5 25.90 18.22 -42.07
C ASN A 5 26.39 16.88 -41.52
N SER A 6 26.66 16.84 -40.22
CA SER A 6 26.90 15.62 -39.46
C SER A 6 25.55 14.94 -39.26
N GLY A 7 25.19 14.02 -40.16
CA GLY A 7 24.03 13.15 -39.97
C GLY A 7 24.32 12.09 -38.90
N PHE A 8 23.29 11.74 -38.13
CA PHE A 8 23.33 10.61 -37.19
C PHE A 8 23.47 9.31 -37.99
N THR A 9 24.38 8.44 -37.58
CA THR A 9 24.62 7.18 -38.28
C THR A 9 23.54 6.15 -37.93
N LEU A 10 23.20 5.26 -38.87
CA LEU A 10 22.26 4.17 -38.58
C LEU A 10 22.76 3.27 -37.43
N ILE A 11 24.09 3.09 -37.33
CA ILE A 11 24.68 2.29 -36.26
C ILE A 11 24.53 2.95 -34.88
N GLU A 12 24.59 4.29 -34.79
CA GLU A 12 24.32 4.99 -33.53
C GLU A 12 22.87 4.77 -33.07
N LEU A 13 21.91 4.76 -33.99
CA LEU A 13 20.51 4.52 -33.63
C LEU A 13 20.30 3.08 -33.14
N VAL A 14 20.93 2.12 -33.81
CA VAL A 14 20.86 0.70 -33.44
C VAL A 14 21.48 0.47 -32.06
N VAL A 15 22.65 1.06 -31.77
CA VAL A 15 23.28 0.84 -30.45
C VAL A 15 22.45 1.46 -29.32
N VAL A 16 21.80 2.60 -29.56
CA VAL A 16 20.96 3.27 -28.56
C VAL A 16 19.74 2.42 -28.20
N ILE A 17 19.01 1.88 -29.19
CA ILE A 17 17.84 1.05 -28.89
C ILE A 17 18.22 -0.28 -28.21
N VAL A 18 19.41 -0.82 -28.50
CA VAL A 18 19.93 -2.01 -27.80
C VAL A 18 20.21 -1.68 -26.34
N ILE A 19 20.86 -0.55 -26.05
CA ILE A 19 21.12 -0.11 -24.68
C ILE A 19 19.80 0.16 -23.93
N LEU A 20 18.86 0.88 -24.56
CA LEU A 20 17.53 1.12 -23.99
C LEU A 20 16.76 -0.18 -23.76
N GLY A 21 16.89 -1.18 -24.64
CA GLY A 21 16.30 -2.50 -24.45
C GLY A 21 16.80 -3.23 -23.21
N ILE A 22 18.12 -3.21 -22.95
CA ILE A 22 18.73 -3.80 -21.76
C ILE A 22 18.31 -3.06 -20.48
N LEU A 23 18.32 -1.71 -20.53
CA LEU A 23 17.87 -0.89 -19.40
C LEU A 23 16.39 -1.12 -19.10
N ALA A 24 15.54 -1.20 -20.11
CA ALA A 24 14.12 -1.47 -19.93
C ALA A 24 13.87 -2.87 -19.33
N ALA A 25 14.55 -3.90 -19.83
CA ALA A 25 14.42 -5.27 -19.34
C ALA A 25 14.78 -5.40 -17.84
N THR A 26 15.74 -4.59 -17.37
CA THR A 26 16.16 -4.59 -15.95
C THR A 26 15.38 -3.61 -15.08
N ALA A 27 14.90 -2.49 -15.63
CA ALA A 27 14.17 -1.46 -14.90
C ALA A 27 12.70 -1.85 -14.62
N VAL A 28 12.00 -2.45 -15.58
CA VAL A 28 10.58 -2.82 -15.46
C VAL A 28 10.30 -3.70 -14.22
N PRO A 29 11.00 -4.83 -13.98
CA PRO A 29 10.72 -5.67 -12.81
C PRO A 29 11.04 -4.97 -11.49
N ARG A 30 12.06 -4.10 -11.46
CA ARG A 30 12.41 -3.33 -10.24
C ARG A 30 11.35 -2.27 -9.95
N PHE A 31 10.84 -1.59 -10.97
CA PHE A 31 9.81 -0.57 -10.79
C PHE A 31 8.52 -1.17 -10.24
N ALA A 32 8.06 -2.30 -10.77
CA ALA A 32 6.87 -2.99 -10.26
C ALA A 32 7.01 -3.38 -8.78
N ASN A 33 8.15 -3.98 -8.40
CA ASN A 33 8.40 -4.37 -7.01
C ASN A 33 8.51 -3.17 -6.05
N LEU A 34 9.01 -2.03 -6.52
CA LEU A 34 9.03 -0.79 -5.73
C LEU A 34 7.62 -0.23 -5.50
N THR A 35 6.75 -0.30 -6.51
CA THR A 35 5.35 0.12 -6.39
C THR A 35 4.60 -0.74 -5.37
N ASP A 36 4.79 -2.06 -5.40
CA ASP A 36 4.16 -2.97 -4.43
C ASP A 36 4.62 -2.68 -3.00
N GLN A 37 5.93 -2.49 -2.79
CA GLN A 37 6.48 -2.13 -1.48
C GLN A 37 5.96 -0.77 -0.99
N ALA A 38 5.83 0.22 -1.88
CA ALA A 38 5.27 1.52 -1.53
C ALA A 38 3.81 1.38 -1.09
N ASN A 39 3.00 0.59 -1.80
CA ASN A 39 1.61 0.33 -1.45
C ASN A 39 1.49 -0.38 -0.10
N LEU A 40 2.35 -1.37 0.16
CA LEU A 40 2.38 -2.05 1.46
C LEU A 40 2.74 -1.08 2.60
N ALA A 41 3.75 -0.24 2.43
CA ALA A 41 4.14 0.74 3.44
C ALA A 41 3.02 1.76 3.74
N VAL A 42 2.26 2.16 2.72
CA VAL A 42 1.06 3.00 2.91
C VAL A 42 -0.02 2.24 3.68
N ALA A 43 -0.26 0.97 3.34
CA ALA A 43 -1.23 0.12 4.03
C ALA A 43 -0.89 -0.03 5.51
N GLU A 44 0.39 -0.25 5.84
CA GLU A 44 0.89 -0.32 7.21
C GLU A 44 0.78 1.02 7.95
N GLY A 45 1.09 2.14 7.29
CA GLY A 45 0.93 3.48 7.89
C GLY A 45 -0.51 3.81 8.23
N VAL A 46 -1.43 3.49 7.32
CA VAL A 46 -2.88 3.63 7.52
C VAL A 46 -3.36 2.70 8.63
N LEU A 47 -2.92 1.44 8.63
CA LEU A 47 -3.23 0.46 9.67
C LEU A 47 -2.79 0.95 11.06
N GLY A 48 -1.59 1.51 11.19
CA GLY A 48 -1.10 2.05 12.47
C GLY A 48 -1.96 3.19 13.02
N ALA A 49 -2.43 4.10 12.15
CA ALA A 49 -3.32 5.18 12.54
C ALA A 49 -4.68 4.67 13.03
N PHE A 50 -5.24 3.64 12.38
CA PHE A 50 -6.49 3.01 12.81
C PHE A 50 -6.32 2.16 14.06
N PHE A 51 -5.21 1.43 14.18
CA PHE A 51 -4.89 0.67 15.37
C PHE A 51 -4.84 1.55 16.61
N SER A 52 -4.21 2.73 16.51
CA SER A 52 -4.17 3.70 17.60
C SER A 52 -5.57 4.17 18.03
N GLN A 53 -6.42 4.56 17.07
CA GLN A 53 -7.80 4.97 17.36
C GLN A 53 -8.63 3.83 17.96
N ALA A 54 -8.48 2.61 17.45
CA ALA A 54 -9.17 1.45 17.99
C ALA A 54 -8.77 1.23 19.45
N VAL A 55 -7.47 1.19 19.76
CA VAL A 55 -6.98 1.00 21.14
C VAL A 55 -7.52 2.08 22.10
N ILE A 56 -7.58 3.35 21.68
CA ILE A 56 -8.16 4.44 22.49
C ILE A 56 -9.65 4.20 22.74
N SER A 57 -10.41 3.90 21.69
CA SER A 57 -11.86 3.68 21.77
C SER A 57 -12.22 2.45 22.61
N LEU A 58 -11.43 1.37 22.54
CA LEU A 58 -11.58 0.22 23.42
C LEU A 58 -11.26 0.59 24.87
N GLY A 59 -10.19 1.35 25.12
CA GLY A 59 -9.83 1.75 26.48
C GLY A 59 -10.86 2.65 27.17
N GLU A 60 -11.59 3.47 26.40
CA GLU A 60 -12.71 4.27 26.92
C GLU A 60 -13.97 3.42 27.21
N ASN A 61 -14.12 2.29 26.53
CA ASN A 61 -15.31 1.44 26.59
C ASN A 61 -14.95 -0.02 26.95
N SER A 62 -13.97 -0.22 27.83
CA SER A 62 -13.49 -1.54 28.24
C SER A 62 -14.66 -2.44 28.67
N GLY A 63 -14.69 -3.67 28.19
CA GLY A 63 -15.76 -4.65 28.45
C GLY A 63 -17.03 -4.48 27.61
N THR A 64 -17.13 -3.44 26.76
CA THR A 64 -18.25 -3.27 25.83
C THR A 64 -17.87 -3.69 24.41
N ALA A 65 -18.79 -4.36 23.73
CA ALA A 65 -18.73 -4.70 22.32
C ALA A 65 -18.66 -3.46 21.42
N GLN A 66 -17.48 -3.08 20.96
CA GLN A 66 -17.30 -2.01 19.98
C GLN A 66 -17.17 -2.59 18.58
N SER A 67 -18.05 -2.18 17.65
CA SER A 67 -17.89 -2.51 16.23
C SER A 67 -17.28 -1.30 15.52
N PHE A 68 -16.10 -1.49 14.92
CA PHE A 68 -15.52 -0.46 14.08
C PHE A 68 -16.16 -0.45 12.70
N ALA A 69 -16.40 0.75 12.16
CA ALA A 69 -16.95 0.89 10.83
C ALA A 69 -15.94 0.41 9.77
N THR A 70 -16.42 -0.35 8.79
CA THR A 70 -15.64 -0.61 7.58
C THR A 70 -15.52 0.68 6.78
N ILE A 71 -14.30 1.17 6.59
CA ILE A 71 -14.06 2.36 5.77
C ILE A 71 -13.85 1.89 4.33
N SER A 72 -14.91 1.97 3.54
CA SER A 72 -14.88 1.60 2.11
C SER A 72 -14.37 2.74 1.20
N GLY A 73 -13.85 3.84 1.77
CA GLY A 73 -13.61 5.11 1.05
C GLY A 73 -12.15 5.56 0.91
N LEU A 74 -11.14 4.73 1.22
CA LEU A 74 -9.73 5.12 0.96
C LEU A 74 -9.41 5.36 -0.54
N VAL A 75 -10.37 5.06 -1.42
CA VAL A 75 -10.31 5.09 -2.89
C VAL A 75 -9.95 6.48 -3.44
N GLU A 76 -10.37 7.56 -2.80
CA GLU A 76 -10.31 8.90 -3.40
C GLU A 76 -8.91 9.54 -3.38
N ARG A 77 -7.97 9.00 -2.59
CA ARG A 77 -6.65 9.62 -2.41
C ARG A 77 -5.47 8.80 -2.96
N THR A 78 -5.67 7.51 -3.23
CA THR A 78 -4.63 6.62 -3.79
C THR A 78 -4.95 6.10 -5.19
N GLY A 79 -6.17 6.32 -5.70
CA GLY A 79 -6.59 5.85 -7.03
C GLY A 79 -6.83 4.34 -7.12
N ASP A 80 -6.57 3.61 -6.04
CA ASP A 80 -6.64 2.16 -5.94
C ASP A 80 -6.62 1.85 -4.42
N ALA A 81 -7.78 1.57 -3.83
CA ALA A 81 -7.91 1.17 -2.43
C ALA A 81 -9.08 0.20 -2.33
N THR A 82 -8.76 -1.05 -2.06
CA THR A 82 -9.71 -2.15 -2.01
C THR A 82 -10.07 -2.41 -0.56
N SER A 83 -10.88 -1.54 0.05
CA SER A 83 -11.51 -1.72 1.37
C SER A 83 -10.57 -1.76 2.59
N ALA A 84 -10.80 -0.88 3.57
CA ALA A 84 -10.28 -1.07 4.93
C ALA A 84 -11.39 -1.69 5.80
N VAL A 85 -11.27 -2.99 6.06
CA VAL A 85 -12.17 -3.69 7.00
C VAL A 85 -11.59 -3.51 8.39
N ILE A 86 -12.14 -2.54 9.14
CA ILE A 86 -11.84 -2.35 10.56
C ILE A 86 -12.75 -3.32 11.31
N GLY A 87 -12.32 -4.57 11.45
CA GLY A 87 -13.11 -5.68 12.00
C GLY A 87 -12.76 -6.00 13.45
N GLY A 88 -12.61 -5.00 14.31
CA GLY A 88 -12.53 -5.24 15.76
C GLY A 88 -13.92 -5.35 16.36
N ASN A 89 -14.24 -6.43 17.06
CA ASN A 89 -15.42 -6.51 17.90
C ASN A 89 -15.11 -7.24 19.21
N CYS A 90 -15.15 -6.53 20.34
CA CYS A 90 -15.04 -7.17 21.64
C CYS A 90 -16.24 -8.09 21.96
N ALA A 91 -17.38 -8.00 21.26
CA ALA A 91 -18.46 -9.01 21.36
C ALA A 91 -18.21 -10.30 20.60
N ALA A 92 -17.28 -10.32 19.63
CA ALA A 92 -17.14 -11.43 18.70
C ALA A 92 -15.69 -11.89 18.50
N ALA A 93 -14.79 -11.72 19.48
CA ALA A 93 -13.41 -12.26 19.48
C ALA A 93 -12.56 -11.98 18.20
N SER A 94 -13.03 -11.16 17.26
CA SER A 94 -12.27 -10.65 16.14
C SER A 94 -11.57 -9.40 16.63
N ASN A 95 -10.28 -9.55 16.89
CA ASN A 95 -9.40 -8.48 17.32
C ASN A 95 -8.50 -8.02 16.18
N ASN A 96 -8.77 -8.40 14.93
CA ASN A 96 -7.97 -8.05 13.79
C ASN A 96 -8.48 -6.79 13.08
N ILE A 97 -7.56 -5.87 12.79
CA ILE A 97 -7.76 -4.76 11.87
C ILE A 97 -7.03 -5.10 10.60
N THR A 98 -7.71 -5.00 9.46
CA THR A 98 -7.13 -5.31 8.16
C THR A 98 -7.33 -4.17 7.18
N VAL A 99 -6.23 -3.71 6.59
CA VAL A 99 -6.21 -2.70 5.53
C VAL A 99 -5.74 -3.38 4.25
N THR A 100 -6.54 -3.27 3.19
CA THR A 100 -6.17 -3.80 1.87
C THR A 100 -6.06 -2.65 0.87
N LEU A 101 -4.89 -2.53 0.25
CA LEU A 101 -4.58 -1.54 -0.79
C LEU A 101 -3.94 -2.28 -1.97
N ASN A 102 -4.56 -2.22 -3.15
CA ASN A 102 -4.02 -2.80 -4.40
C ASN A 102 -3.66 -4.29 -4.28
N GLY A 103 -4.45 -5.05 -3.51
CA GLY A 103 -4.18 -6.45 -3.20
C GLY A 103 -3.07 -6.69 -2.16
N GLN A 104 -2.41 -5.64 -1.67
CA GLN A 104 -1.52 -5.70 -0.50
C GLN A 104 -2.36 -5.63 0.77
N VAL A 105 -2.14 -6.57 1.69
CA VAL A 105 -2.91 -6.70 2.93
C VAL A 105 -1.98 -6.44 4.12
N ALA A 106 -2.28 -5.40 4.89
CA ALA A 106 -1.66 -5.15 6.18
C ALA A 106 -2.67 -5.46 7.28
N SER A 107 -2.29 -6.24 8.29
CA SER A 107 -3.18 -6.57 9.41
C SER A 107 -2.48 -6.43 10.76
N ALA A 108 -3.21 -5.92 11.75
CA ALA A 108 -2.76 -5.85 13.14
C ALA A 108 -3.82 -6.46 14.05
N ASN A 109 -3.38 -7.07 15.16
CA ASN A 109 -4.28 -7.61 16.16
C ASN A 109 -4.28 -6.73 17.40
N ILE A 110 -5.46 -6.29 17.82
CA ILE A 110 -5.71 -5.65 19.10
C ILE A 110 -5.55 -6.73 20.18
N SER A 111 -4.88 -6.41 21.28
CA SER A 111 -4.70 -7.39 22.35
C SER A 111 -6.05 -7.76 22.96
N SER A 112 -6.30 -9.07 23.16
CA SER A 112 -7.56 -9.57 23.73
C SER A 112 -7.77 -9.11 25.17
N ASN A 113 -6.70 -8.75 25.89
CA ASN A 113 -6.79 -8.15 27.23
C ASN A 113 -7.41 -6.74 27.23
N LEU A 114 -7.59 -6.13 26.06
CA LEU A 114 -8.24 -4.83 25.92
C LEU A 114 -9.77 -4.98 25.73
N CYS A 115 -10.22 -6.20 25.43
CA CYS A 115 -11.64 -6.56 25.25
C CYS A 115 -12.21 -7.37 26.42
N SER A 116 -11.36 -7.92 27.29
CA SER A 116 -11.75 -8.61 28.51
C SER A 116 -11.65 -7.63 29.68
N ASP A 117 -12.69 -7.60 30.52
CA ASP A 117 -12.87 -6.78 31.74
C ASP A 117 -11.57 -6.21 32.39
#